data_AF-A0A382HSH3-F1
#
_entry.id   AF-A0A382HSH3-F1
#
_cell.length_a   1.000
_cell.length_b   1.000
_cell.length_c   1.000
_cell.angle_alpha   90.00
_cell.angle_beta   90.00
_cell.angle_gamma   90.00
#
_symmetry.space_group_name_H-M   'P 1'
#
loop_
_entity.id
_entity.type
_entity.pdbx_description
1 polymer ?
#
loop_
_entity_poly.entity_id
_entity_poly.type
_entity_poly.pdbx_seq_one_letter_code
_entity_poly.pdbx_strand_id
1 'polypeptide(L)'
;MSNVIDYGAIGDGVADDTEAILHTLEAGDGTLQFSAGNYLITRTIPIRLDRTGRFSIDGCGGSAKILMAGAGPAFHLIGGHHQSADPTSFSTDIWTSQRMPTIQH
;
A
#
# COMPACT_ATOMS: atom_id res chain seq x y z
N MET A 1 10.10 9.43 1.49
CA MET A 1 8.74 8.97 1.80
C MET A 1 7.84 9.57 0.74
N SER A 2 7.18 8.74 -0.05
CA SER A 2 6.28 9.20 -1.10
C SER A 2 4.89 9.51 -0.55
N ASN A 3 4.56 10.81 -0.45
CA ASN A 3 3.23 11.26 -0.05
C ASN A 3 2.29 11.21 -1.24
N VAL A 4 1.12 10.60 -1.10
CA VAL A 4 0.15 10.43 -2.19
C VAL A 4 -0.34 11.76 -2.78
N ILE A 5 -0.31 12.86 -2.01
CA ILE A 5 -0.68 14.21 -2.49
C ILE A 5 0.31 14.71 -3.55
N ASP A 6 1.59 14.38 -3.41
CA ASP A 6 2.63 14.75 -4.39
C ASP A 6 2.39 14.08 -5.75
N TYR A 7 1.58 13.03 -5.79
CA TYR A 7 1.19 12.28 -6.99
C TYR A 7 -0.24 12.58 -7.45
N GLY A 8 -0.90 13.58 -6.86
CA GLY A 8 -2.19 14.10 -7.30
C GLY A 8 -3.40 13.65 -6.48
N ALA A 9 -3.20 13.01 -5.33
CA ALA A 9 -4.31 12.74 -4.41
C ALA A 9 -4.79 14.06 -3.76
N ILE A 10 -6.10 14.19 -3.60
CA ILE A 10 -6.76 15.38 -3.05
C ILE A 10 -7.10 15.15 -1.57
N GLY A 11 -7.65 13.98 -1.22
CA GLY A 11 -8.00 13.66 0.17
C GLY A 11 -9.19 14.46 0.72
N ASP A 12 -10.13 14.87 -0.14
CA ASP A 12 -11.35 15.60 0.25
C ASP A 12 -12.56 14.69 0.54
N GLY A 13 -12.46 13.41 0.23
CA GLY A 13 -13.50 12.39 0.41
C GLY A 13 -14.52 12.33 -0.72
N VAL A 14 -14.31 13.10 -1.79
CA VAL A 14 -15.22 13.21 -2.94
C VAL A 14 -14.51 12.84 -4.24
N ALA A 15 -13.31 13.38 -4.47
CA ALA A 15 -12.50 13.06 -5.64
C ALA A 15 -11.95 11.64 -5.52
N ASP A 16 -11.93 10.91 -6.64
CA ASP A 16 -11.36 9.56 -6.68
C ASP A 16 -9.84 9.63 -6.69
N ASP A 17 -9.22 9.25 -5.56
CA ASP A 17 -7.77 9.28 -5.34
C ASP A 17 -7.08 7.98 -5.80
N THR A 18 -7.84 7.01 -6.34
CA THR A 18 -7.31 5.68 -6.69
C THR A 18 -6.07 5.76 -7.59
N GLU A 19 -6.14 6.52 -8.69
CA GLU A 19 -5.04 6.58 -9.66
C GLU A 19 -3.79 7.25 -9.10
N ALA A 20 -3.95 8.30 -8.27
CA ALA A 20 -2.82 8.95 -7.62
C ALA A 20 -2.10 8.01 -6.65
N ILE A 21 -2.84 7.21 -5.89
CA ILE A 21 -2.30 6.19 -4.97
C ILE A 21 -1.56 5.10 -5.76
N LEU A 22 -2.11 4.64 -6.88
CA LEU A 22 -1.46 3.66 -7.76
C LEU A 22 -0.17 4.21 -8.36
N HIS A 23 -0.19 5.46 -8.84
CA HIS A 23 1.00 6.11 -9.36
C HIS A 23 2.09 6.25 -8.27
N THR A 24 1.70 6.54 -7.03
CA THR A 24 2.62 6.57 -5.89
C THR A 24 3.26 5.21 -5.64
N LEU A 25 2.52 4.11 -5.80
CA LEU A 25 3.07 2.75 -5.67
C LEU A 25 4.09 2.42 -6.76
N GLU A 26 3.90 2.93 -7.97
CA GLU A 26 4.78 2.66 -9.11
C GLU A 26 6.05 3.51 -9.09
N ALA A 27 5.93 4.79 -8.74
CA ALA A 27 7.02 5.76 -8.79
C ALA A 27 7.69 6.03 -7.44
N GLY A 28 7.10 5.56 -6.34
CA GLY A 28 7.53 5.85 -4.99
C GLY A 28 8.66 4.98 -4.45
N ASP A 29 9.01 5.22 -3.19
CA ASP A 29 10.14 4.61 -2.49
C ASP A 29 9.77 3.40 -1.62
N GLY A 30 8.60 2.80 -1.86
CA GLY A 30 8.07 1.68 -1.08
C GLY A 30 7.33 2.10 0.21
N THR A 31 7.11 3.39 0.44
CA THR A 31 6.19 3.86 1.51
C THR A 31 5.01 4.60 0.89
N LEU A 32 3.78 4.22 1.25
CA LEU A 32 2.60 5.04 1.00
C LEU A 32 2.31 5.91 2.21
N GLN A 33 2.58 7.22 2.09
CA GLN A 33 2.25 8.17 3.13
C GLN A 33 1.00 8.96 2.78
N PHE A 34 0.06 9.00 3.72
CA PHE A 34 -1.18 9.75 3.64
C PHE A 34 -1.13 10.91 4.63
N SER A 35 -1.15 12.14 4.15
CA SER A 35 -1.42 13.31 5.00
C SER A 35 -2.87 13.27 5.51
N ALA A 36 -3.17 14.06 6.56
CA ALA A 36 -4.53 14.22 7.07
C ALA A 36 -5.53 14.49 5.94
N GLY A 37 -6.62 13.73 5.89
CA GLY A 37 -7.58 13.81 4.80
C GLY A 37 -8.48 12.58 4.72
N ASN A 38 -9.50 12.66 3.86
CA ASN A 38 -10.37 11.54 3.52
C ASN A 38 -10.08 11.13 2.08
N TYR A 39 -9.48 9.97 1.85
CA TYR A 39 -9.13 9.53 0.51
C TYR A 39 -10.18 8.55 0.01
N LEU A 40 -10.89 8.93 -1.05
CA LEU A 40 -11.88 8.07 -1.68
C LEU A 40 -11.18 7.16 -2.68
N ILE A 41 -11.39 5.86 -2.55
CA ILE A 41 -10.94 4.86 -3.52
C ILE A 41 -12.13 4.08 -4.06
N THR A 42 -12.19 3.91 -5.37
CA THR A 42 -13.31 3.26 -6.05
C THR A 42 -13.00 1.81 -6.43
N ARG A 43 -11.76 1.36 -6.24
CA ARG A 43 -11.33 -0.03 -6.45
C ARG A 43 -10.14 -0.39 -5.57
N THR A 44 -9.92 -1.68 -5.42
CA THR A 44 -8.80 -2.24 -4.65
C THR A 44 -7.46 -1.73 -5.15
N ILE A 45 -6.58 -1.37 -4.21
CA ILE A 45 -5.17 -1.04 -4.44
C ILE A 45 -4.34 -2.33 -4.26
N PRO A 46 -3.81 -2.94 -5.34
CA PRO A 46 -3.01 -4.15 -5.25
C PRO A 46 -1.56 -3.81 -4.90
N ILE A 47 -1.07 -4.32 -3.78
CA ILE A 47 0.31 -4.12 -3.32
C ILE A 47 1.06 -5.44 -3.51
N ARG A 48 1.86 -5.49 -4.56
CA ARG A 48 2.66 -6.65 -4.97
C ARG A 48 4.00 -6.63 -4.24
N LEU A 49 4.12 -7.36 -3.13
CA LEU A 49 5.31 -7.34 -2.26
C LEU A 49 6.56 -7.92 -2.94
N ASP A 50 6.38 -8.78 -3.95
CA ASP A 50 7.44 -9.27 -4.83
C ASP A 50 8.05 -8.17 -5.71
N ARG A 51 7.30 -7.10 -5.99
CA ARG A 51 7.77 -5.95 -6.78
C ARG A 51 8.21 -4.79 -5.91
N THR A 52 7.46 -4.50 -4.84
CA THR A 52 7.73 -3.34 -3.97
C THR A 52 8.79 -3.63 -2.91
N GLY A 53 9.07 -4.90 -2.59
CA GLY A 53 10.02 -5.29 -1.57
C GLY A 53 9.59 -4.85 -0.16
N ARG A 54 10.35 -3.92 0.45
CA ARG A 54 10.03 -3.36 1.77
C ARG A 54 8.90 -2.34 1.63
N PHE A 55 7.77 -2.59 2.29
CA PHE A 55 6.58 -1.78 2.12
C PHE A 55 5.95 -1.35 3.45
N SER A 56 5.48 -0.10 3.52
CA SER A 56 4.72 0.44 4.65
C SER A 56 3.61 1.40 4.22
N ILE A 57 2.57 1.48 5.05
CA ILE A 57 1.48 2.48 4.95
C ILE A 57 1.51 3.33 6.22
N ASP A 58 1.51 4.66 6.05
CA ASP A 58 1.54 5.65 7.13
C ASP A 58 0.36 6.63 7.00
N GLY A 59 -0.44 6.76 8.06
CA GLY A 59 -1.68 7.55 8.09
C GLY A 59 -1.58 8.92 8.78
N CYS A 60 -0.36 9.44 8.98
CA CYS A 60 -0.08 10.70 9.65
C CYS A 60 -0.78 10.87 11.03
N GLY A 61 -0.37 10.08 12.02
CA GLY A 61 -0.96 10.08 13.37
C GLY A 61 -2.42 9.62 13.43
N GLY A 62 -2.91 8.87 12.44
CA GLY A 62 -4.29 8.39 12.34
C GLY A 62 -5.28 9.45 11.85
N SER A 63 -4.79 10.53 11.25
CA SER A 63 -5.63 11.60 10.70
C SER A 63 -6.09 11.35 9.26
N ALA A 64 -5.46 10.39 8.57
CA ALA A 64 -5.92 9.91 7.27
C ALA A 64 -7.06 8.88 7.42
N LYS A 65 -8.12 9.04 6.63
CA LYS A 65 -9.20 8.08 6.49
C LYS A 65 -9.24 7.57 5.05
N ILE A 66 -9.33 6.26 4.88
CA ILE A 66 -9.56 5.63 3.57
C ILE A 66 -11.04 5.28 3.46
N LEU A 67 -11.68 5.73 2.38
CA LEU A 67 -13.09 5.47 2.05
C LEU A 67 -13.14 4.52 0.86
N MET A 68 -13.47 3.24 1.10
CA MET A 68 -13.65 2.26 0.03
C MET A 68 -15.08 2.32 -0.52
N ALA A 69 -15.24 2.83 -1.74
CA ALA A 69 -16.53 2.93 -2.43
C ALA A 69 -16.76 1.81 -3.47
N GLY A 70 -15.74 1.00 -3.77
CA GLY A 70 -15.86 -0.15 -4.67
C GLY A 70 -16.07 -1.48 -3.95
N ALA A 71 -16.26 -2.54 -4.74
CA ALA A 71 -16.25 -3.91 -4.22
C ALA A 71 -14.82 -4.37 -3.87
N GLY A 72 -14.70 -5.25 -2.88
CA GLY A 72 -13.43 -5.84 -2.47
C GLY A 72 -12.72 -5.06 -1.34
N PRO A 73 -11.48 -5.47 -0.99
CA PRO A 73 -10.71 -4.79 0.03
C PRO A 73 -10.16 -3.45 -0.48
N ALA A 74 -9.91 -2.51 0.44
CA ALA A 74 -9.21 -1.26 0.14
C ALA A 74 -7.77 -1.53 -0.36
N PHE A 75 -7.00 -2.26 0.45
CA PHE A 75 -5.65 -2.68 0.13
C PHE A 75 -5.58 -4.20 0.07
N HIS A 76 -4.96 -4.73 -0.99
CA HIS A 76 -4.70 -6.16 -1.13
C HIS A 76 -3.20 -6.39 -1.17
N LEU A 77 -2.66 -6.86 -0.05
CA LEU A 77 -1.24 -7.22 0.05
C LEU A 77 -1.04 -8.62 -0.53
N ILE A 78 -0.28 -8.70 -1.62
CA ILE A 78 -0.03 -9.92 -2.37
C ILE A 78 1.45 -10.27 -2.22
N GLY A 79 1.73 -11.21 -1.32
CA GLY A 79 3.06 -11.78 -1.13
C GLY A 79 3.31 -13.00 -2.02
N GLY A 80 4.59 -13.35 -2.19
CA GLY A 80 4.98 -14.57 -2.88
C GLY A 80 5.19 -15.71 -1.89
N HIS A 81 4.15 -16.47 -1.53
CA HIS A 81 4.32 -17.73 -0.81
C HIS A 81 3.96 -18.90 -1.72
N HIS A 82 4.91 -19.33 -2.55
CA HIS A 82 4.74 -20.48 -3.45
C HIS A 82 4.97 -21.84 -2.75
N GLN A 83 5.43 -21.83 -1.49
CA GLN A 83 5.68 -23.01 -0.66
C GLN A 83 5.24 -22.76 0.79
N SER A 84 5.11 -23.86 1.54
CA SER A 84 4.85 -23.85 2.98
C SER A 84 5.87 -22.98 3.71
N ALA A 85 5.48 -22.35 4.82
CA ALA A 85 6.37 -21.61 5.71
C ALA A 85 7.30 -22.54 6.54
N ASP A 86 7.71 -23.66 5.94
CA ASP A 86 8.65 -24.60 6.53
C ASP A 86 10.06 -24.02 6.40
N PRO A 87 10.84 -23.90 7.50
CA PRO A 87 12.18 -23.32 7.48
C PRO A 87 13.15 -24.07 6.56
N THR A 88 12.86 -25.33 6.22
CA THR A 88 13.72 -26.16 5.35
C THR A 88 13.47 -25.98 3.85
N SER A 89 12.37 -25.34 3.44
CA SER A 89 11.98 -25.14 2.04
C SER A 89 11.83 -23.68 1.64
N PHE A 90 12.36 -22.74 2.43
CA PHE A 90 12.15 -21.31 2.20
C PHE A 90 13.13 -20.76 1.14
N SER A 91 12.62 -20.07 0.12
CA SER A 91 13.49 -19.40 -0.87
C SER A 91 14.20 -18.20 -0.26
N THR A 92 15.52 -18.11 -0.46
CA THR A 92 16.40 -17.04 0.04
C THR A 92 16.00 -15.65 -0.46
N ASP A 93 15.41 -15.57 -1.65
CA ASP A 93 14.98 -14.30 -2.27
C ASP A 93 13.75 -13.70 -1.56
N ILE A 94 12.84 -14.55 -1.07
CA ILE A 94 11.66 -14.11 -0.28
C ILE A 94 12.14 -13.57 1.07
N TRP A 95 13.04 -14.31 1.74
CA TRP A 95 13.55 -13.95 3.07
C TRP A 95 14.28 -12.61 3.10
N THR A 96 15.03 -12.29 2.04
CA THR A 96 15.85 -11.07 1.97
C THR A 96 15.08 -9.83 1.55
N SER A 97 14.00 -9.98 0.78
CA SER A 97 13.29 -8.86 0.14
C SER A 97 11.88 -8.61 0.67
N GLN A 98 11.16 -9.65 1.12
CA GLN A 98 9.78 -9.55 1.59
C GLN A 98 9.75 -9.62 3.12
N ARG A 99 9.61 -8.46 3.75
CA ARG A 99 9.41 -8.34 5.20
C ARG A 99 7.92 -8.17 5.51
N MET A 100 7.58 -8.37 6.79
CA MET A 100 6.23 -8.05 7.29
C MET A 100 5.92 -6.58 6.96
N PRO A 101 4.89 -6.29 6.14
CA PRO A 101 4.47 -4.92 5.88
C PRO A 101 3.88 -4.31 7.14
N THR A 102 4.13 -3.03 7.37
CA THR A 102 3.61 -2.31 8.55
C THR A 102 2.54 -1.33 8.14
N ILE A 103 1.47 -1.25 8.94
CA ILE A 103 0.45 -0.20 8.87
C ILE A 103 0.55 0.56 10.19
N GLN A 104 0.82 1.85 10.11
CA GLN A 104 0.97 2.70 11.30
C GLN A 104 0.12 3.96 11.20
N HIS A 105 -0.20 4.51 12.37
CA HIS A 105 -1.01 5.71 12.51
C HIS A 105 -0.21 6.93 12.15
#